data_AF-A0A955XIB3-F1
#
_entry.id   AF-A0A955XIB3-F1
#
_cell.length_a   1.000
_cell.length_b   1.000
_cell.length_c   1.000
_cell.angle_alpha   90.00
_cell.angle_beta   90.00
_cell.angle_gamma   90.00
#
_symmetry.space_group_name_H-M   'P 1'
#
loop_
_entity.id
_entity.type
_entity.pdbx_description
1 polymer ?
#
loop_
_entity_poly.entity_id
_entity_poly.type
_entity_poly.pdbx_seq_one_letter_code
_entity_poly.pdbx_strand_id
1 'polypeptide(L)'
;MRRILQTWSGLFFVVLLAACDDGAASKGPDDAAVDAAVDAMPLPGVVDMEAPRADQDRDRVADADDNCPLAPNTDQLDGDADGIGDACDVCPDVADVDQADADGDGIGDAGSDGDDDGLPDAFDRCPDDAADGRDADGDGVPDACDVCPAVADDGIDRDDDGAGDACDLCPLTPDDDSDGDGDQVGDA
;
A
#
# COMPACT_ATOMS: atom_id res chain seq x y z
N MET A 1 -25.54 43.33 -31.87
CA MET A 1 -26.61 44.25 -31.43
C MET A 1 -27.81 43.43 -30.97
N ARG A 2 -28.09 43.37 -29.66
CA ARG A 2 -29.43 43.31 -29.05
C ARG A 2 -29.22 43.43 -27.53
N ARG A 3 -29.69 44.56 -27.02
CA ARG A 3 -29.80 44.90 -25.59
C ARG A 3 -31.16 44.39 -25.05
N ILE A 4 -31.35 44.64 -23.75
CA ILE A 4 -32.59 44.69 -22.95
C ILE A 4 -33.17 43.29 -22.57
N LEU A 5 -33.49 42.92 -21.32
CA LEU A 5 -33.96 43.66 -20.15
C LEU A 5 -33.50 43.01 -18.82
N GLN A 6 -33.20 43.87 -17.86
CA GLN A 6 -33.14 43.59 -16.42
C GLN A 6 -34.56 43.38 -15.87
N THR A 7 -34.75 42.39 -14.99
CA THR A 7 -35.70 42.50 -13.87
C THR A 7 -35.06 41.86 -12.64
N TRP A 8 -34.79 42.71 -11.65
CA TRP A 8 -34.45 42.34 -10.28
C TRP A 8 -35.65 41.64 -9.62
N SER A 9 -35.41 40.48 -9.00
CA SER A 9 -36.19 40.01 -7.86
C SER A 9 -35.20 39.51 -6.82
N GLY A 10 -35.03 40.30 -5.77
CA GLY A 10 -34.24 39.93 -4.61
C GLY A 10 -34.92 38.79 -3.85
N LEU A 11 -34.15 37.75 -3.55
CA LEU A 11 -34.28 37.03 -2.29
C LEU A 11 -32.92 37.11 -1.59
N PHE A 12 -32.91 37.89 -0.52
CA PHE A 12 -31.88 37.86 0.52
C PHE A 12 -31.77 36.43 1.06
N PHE A 13 -30.72 35.69 0.70
CA PHE A 13 -30.22 34.59 1.52
C PHE A 13 -29.00 35.11 2.28
N VAL A 14 -29.27 35.74 3.42
CA VAL A 14 -28.27 35.87 4.49
C VAL A 14 -28.23 34.50 5.15
N VAL A 15 -27.43 33.58 4.61
CA VAL A 15 -27.01 32.41 5.39
C VAL A 15 -25.98 32.93 6.37
N LEU A 16 -26.44 33.05 7.59
CA LEU A 16 -25.69 33.34 8.80
C LEU A 16 -24.40 32.49 8.82
N LEU A 17 -23.23 33.15 8.70
CA LEU A 17 -21.99 32.59 9.23
C LEU A 17 -22.21 32.41 10.74
N ALA A 18 -22.46 31.18 11.17
CA ALA A 18 -22.18 30.80 12.54
C ALA A 18 -20.68 30.51 12.63
N ALA A 19 -19.92 31.53 13.02
CA ALA A 19 -18.64 31.30 13.67
C ALA A 19 -18.90 30.48 14.94
N CYS A 20 -18.23 29.34 15.09
CA CYS A 20 -18.05 28.71 16.39
C CYS A 20 -16.63 29.08 16.83
N ASP A 21 -16.55 30.13 17.63
CA ASP A 21 -15.33 30.59 18.30
C ASP A 21 -15.48 30.30 19.80
N ASP A 22 -14.48 29.57 20.28
CA ASP A 22 -13.92 29.46 21.64
C ASP A 22 -14.80 29.11 22.85
N GLY A 23 -14.57 27.90 23.38
CA GLY A 23 -15.18 27.42 24.62
C GLY A 23 -14.45 26.24 25.29
N ALA A 24 -13.24 26.51 25.78
CA ALA A 24 -12.63 25.98 27.01
C ALA A 24 -12.68 24.46 27.33
N ALA A 25 -11.47 23.91 27.47
CA ALA A 25 -11.17 22.66 28.16
C ALA A 25 -11.84 22.56 29.54
N SER A 26 -12.57 21.47 29.77
CA SER A 26 -12.98 21.04 31.11
C SER A 26 -11.96 20.05 31.68
N LYS A 27 -10.91 20.56 32.33
CA LYS A 27 -10.24 19.81 33.39
C LYS A 27 -11.16 19.83 34.61
N GLY A 28 -11.63 18.66 35.03
CA GLY A 28 -12.40 18.51 36.25
C GLY A 28 -11.56 18.88 37.48
N PRO A 29 -12.17 19.45 38.54
CA PRO A 29 -11.52 19.66 39.82
C PRO A 29 -11.94 18.57 40.81
N ASP A 30 -11.00 17.71 41.19
CA ASP A 30 -11.00 17.07 42.49
C ASP A 30 -9.56 16.79 42.94
N ASP A 31 -8.93 17.87 43.41
CA ASP A 31 -7.89 17.78 44.41
C ASP A 31 -8.42 17.00 45.63
N ALA A 32 -7.91 15.79 45.82
CA ALA A 32 -7.94 15.11 47.11
C ALA A 32 -6.53 14.60 47.46
N ALA A 33 -5.97 15.27 48.45
CA ALA A 33 -4.88 14.84 49.33
C ALA A 33 -3.47 14.80 48.75
N VAL A 34 -2.84 15.97 48.86
CA VAL A 34 -1.44 16.14 49.25
C VAL A 34 -1.06 15.30 50.49
N ASP A 35 0.18 14.82 50.44
CA ASP A 35 1.14 14.64 51.55
C ASP A 35 1.48 13.20 51.99
N ALA A 36 2.54 12.66 51.38
CA ALA A 36 3.54 11.89 52.09
C ALA A 36 4.93 12.41 51.64
N ALA A 37 5.45 13.34 52.43
CA ALA A 37 6.80 13.89 52.36
C ALA A 37 7.89 12.92 51.86
N VAL A 38 8.55 13.29 50.76
CA VAL A 38 9.97 12.99 50.55
C VAL A 38 10.72 14.33 50.50
N ASP A 39 11.06 14.81 51.70
CA ASP A 39 11.96 15.94 51.88
C ASP A 39 13.41 15.48 51.64
N ALA A 40 13.94 15.80 50.46
CA ALA A 40 15.38 15.91 50.23
C ALA A 40 15.63 16.90 49.07
N MET A 41 16.14 18.06 49.45
CA MET A 41 16.42 19.22 48.60
C MET A 41 17.39 18.91 47.43
N PRO A 42 17.21 19.53 46.25
CA PRO A 42 18.18 19.39 45.15
C PRO A 42 19.46 20.21 45.41
N LEU A 43 20.60 19.57 45.16
CA LEU A 43 21.93 20.17 45.18
C LEU A 43 22.06 21.24 44.06
N PRO A 44 22.83 22.32 44.26
CA PRO A 44 23.01 23.34 43.22
C PRO A 44 23.89 22.79 42.08
N GLY A 45 23.29 22.60 40.90
CA GLY A 45 24.02 22.17 39.69
C GLY A 45 23.19 21.47 38.61
N VAL A 46 21.86 21.67 38.57
CA VAL A 46 20.98 21.03 37.57
C VAL A 46 21.41 21.41 36.15
N VAL A 47 22.04 20.46 35.44
CA VAL A 47 21.78 20.32 34.02
C VAL A 47 20.31 19.97 33.89
N ASP A 48 19.62 20.68 33.02
CA ASP A 48 18.21 20.50 32.73
C ASP A 48 17.97 19.05 32.30
N MET A 49 17.51 18.21 33.23
CA MET A 49 17.26 16.79 33.03
C MET A 49 15.80 16.66 32.62
N GLU A 50 15.51 16.97 31.35
CA GLU A 50 14.43 16.23 30.67
C GLU A 50 14.69 14.74 30.94
N ALA A 51 13.66 13.98 31.30
CA ALA A 51 13.80 12.54 31.44
C ALA A 51 14.53 11.99 30.21
N PRO A 52 15.48 11.03 30.34
CA PRO A 52 16.15 10.47 29.18
C PRO A 52 15.07 10.00 28.22
N ARG A 53 15.07 10.53 27.00
CA ARG A 53 14.18 10.03 25.95
C ARG A 53 14.45 8.53 25.82
N ALA A 54 13.38 7.75 25.66
CA ALA A 54 13.54 6.33 25.42
C ALA A 54 14.35 6.14 24.13
N ASP A 55 15.27 5.18 24.19
CA ASP A 55 16.21 4.79 23.14
C ASP A 55 16.48 3.31 23.41
N GLN A 56 15.63 2.46 22.85
CA GLN A 56 15.56 1.04 23.18
C GLN A 56 16.74 0.25 22.60
N ASP A 57 17.20 0.64 21.41
CA ASP A 57 18.25 -0.05 20.68
C ASP A 57 19.65 0.58 20.86
N ARG A 58 19.70 1.78 21.47
CA ARG A 58 20.90 2.53 21.86
C ARG A 58 21.70 3.04 20.68
N ASP A 59 21.02 3.39 19.61
CA ASP A 59 21.64 3.91 18.41
C ASP A 59 21.91 5.43 18.50
N ARG A 60 21.30 6.14 19.47
CA ARG A 60 21.34 7.60 19.74
C ARG A 60 20.26 8.42 19.03
N VAL A 61 19.31 7.77 18.39
CA VAL A 61 18.02 8.32 18.01
C VAL A 61 17.04 7.98 19.13
N ALA A 62 16.08 8.86 19.41
CA ALA A 62 15.08 8.59 20.44
C ALA A 62 13.94 7.81 19.80
N ASP A 63 13.33 6.84 20.49
CA ASP A 63 12.22 5.99 19.97
C ASP A 63 11.07 6.78 19.30
N ALA A 64 10.84 8.03 19.70
CA ALA A 64 9.79 8.89 19.14
C ALA A 64 10.17 9.57 17.82
N ASP A 65 11.46 9.63 17.53
CA ASP A 65 12.08 10.21 16.35
C ASP A 65 12.78 9.11 15.51
N ASP A 66 12.61 7.84 15.87
CA ASP A 66 13.30 6.67 15.32
C ASP A 66 12.35 5.84 14.44
N ASN A 67 12.68 5.70 13.15
CA ASN A 67 11.93 4.86 12.22
C ASN A 67 12.21 3.36 12.38
N CYS A 68 13.17 2.98 13.23
CA CYS A 68 13.43 1.61 13.66
C CYS A 68 13.71 1.47 15.16
N PRO A 69 12.71 1.67 16.06
CA PRO A 69 12.91 1.73 17.52
C PRO A 69 13.56 0.52 18.19
N LEU A 70 13.75 -0.59 17.46
CA LEU A 70 14.32 -1.84 17.94
C LEU A 70 15.57 -2.29 17.15
N ALA A 71 15.97 -1.56 16.11
CA ALA A 71 17.05 -1.93 15.21
C ALA A 71 17.97 -0.73 14.90
N PRO A 72 19.23 -0.73 15.38
CA PRO A 72 20.09 0.45 15.30
C PRO A 72 20.32 1.00 13.90
N ASN A 73 19.92 2.24 13.64
CA ASN A 73 20.08 2.93 12.35
C ASN A 73 20.23 4.45 12.52
N THR A 74 21.41 4.87 13.00
CA THR A 74 21.72 6.30 13.23
C THR A 74 21.56 7.23 12.04
N ASP A 75 21.58 6.69 10.82
CA ASP A 75 21.38 7.45 9.58
C ASP A 75 19.91 7.67 9.25
N GLN A 76 19.00 6.90 9.86
CA GLN A 76 17.55 6.97 9.70
C GLN A 76 17.16 6.90 8.21
N LEU A 77 17.86 6.03 7.47
CA LEU A 77 17.55 5.77 6.07
C LEU A 77 16.19 5.08 5.97
N ASP A 78 15.42 5.50 4.98
CA ASP A 78 14.06 5.06 4.64
C ASP A 78 13.94 5.28 3.13
N GLY A 79 14.28 4.23 2.38
CA GLY A 79 14.49 4.25 0.94
C GLY A 79 13.22 4.51 0.14
N ASP A 80 12.10 3.94 0.58
CA ASP A 80 10.81 3.99 -0.08
C ASP A 80 9.83 5.01 0.52
N ALA A 81 10.19 5.60 1.66
CA ALA A 81 9.45 6.63 2.38
C ALA A 81 8.10 6.17 2.95
N ASP A 82 8.02 4.92 3.42
CA ASP A 82 6.84 4.38 4.10
C ASP A 82 6.80 4.71 5.61
N GLY A 83 7.93 5.13 6.17
CA GLY A 83 8.09 5.51 7.58
C GLY A 83 8.69 4.41 8.46
N ILE A 84 9.05 3.26 7.90
CA ILE A 84 9.88 2.20 8.46
C ILE A 84 11.29 2.40 7.91
N GLY A 85 12.32 2.27 8.76
CA GLY A 85 13.69 2.44 8.28
C GLY A 85 14.25 1.19 7.60
N ASP A 86 15.14 1.34 6.63
CA ASP A 86 15.81 0.24 5.90
C ASP A 86 16.42 -0.86 6.82
N ALA A 87 16.72 -0.51 8.08
CA ALA A 87 17.31 -1.42 9.05
C ALA A 87 16.31 -2.39 9.70
N CYS A 88 15.02 -2.08 9.63
CA CYS A 88 13.93 -2.87 10.19
C CYS A 88 12.79 -3.13 9.19
N ASP A 89 12.98 -2.68 7.95
CA ASP A 89 12.06 -2.88 6.84
C ASP A 89 12.28 -4.25 6.16
N VAL A 90 11.20 -5.02 5.99
CA VAL A 90 11.23 -6.30 5.26
C VAL A 90 11.20 -6.11 3.74
N CYS A 91 10.91 -4.91 3.26
CA CYS A 91 10.83 -4.50 1.86
C CYS A 91 11.46 -3.11 1.62
N PRO A 92 12.79 -2.89 1.78
CA PRO A 92 13.41 -1.55 1.76
C PRO A 92 13.26 -0.70 0.48
N ASP A 93 12.73 -1.30 -0.59
CA ASP A 93 12.52 -0.66 -1.89
C ASP A 93 11.01 -0.54 -2.24
N VAL A 94 10.09 -1.03 -1.40
CA VAL A 94 8.65 -1.09 -1.64
C VAL A 94 7.84 -0.67 -0.41
N ALA A 95 7.24 0.51 -0.49
CA ALA A 95 6.53 1.09 0.64
C ALA A 95 5.36 0.23 1.16
N ASP A 96 5.50 -0.34 2.36
CA ASP A 96 4.51 -1.22 3.01
C ASP A 96 4.46 -1.05 4.55
N VAL A 97 3.69 -0.06 4.99
CA VAL A 97 3.57 0.27 6.44
C VAL A 97 3.11 -0.89 7.33
N ASP A 98 2.45 -1.91 6.77
CA ASP A 98 2.01 -3.09 7.53
C ASP A 98 3.07 -4.20 7.68
N GLN A 99 4.17 -4.14 6.92
CA GLN A 99 5.34 -5.02 7.02
C GLN A 99 4.90 -6.49 7.07
N ALA A 100 3.98 -6.84 6.17
CA ALA A 100 3.39 -8.17 6.13
C ALA A 100 4.41 -9.16 5.58
N ASP A 101 4.56 -10.31 6.24
CA ASP A 101 5.44 -11.40 5.83
C ASP A 101 4.70 -12.70 6.18
N ALA A 102 3.91 -13.19 5.23
CA ALA A 102 2.96 -14.28 5.46
C ALA A 102 3.65 -15.63 5.65
N ASP A 103 4.82 -15.84 5.02
CA ASP A 103 5.54 -17.11 5.05
C ASP A 103 6.75 -17.10 6.01
N GLY A 104 7.14 -15.94 6.52
CA GLY A 104 8.14 -15.74 7.55
C GLY A 104 9.58 -15.90 7.05
N ASP A 105 9.83 -15.65 5.76
CA ASP A 105 11.15 -15.81 5.16
C ASP A 105 12.06 -14.56 5.32
N GLY A 106 11.47 -13.44 5.77
CA GLY A 106 12.15 -12.17 6.01
C GLY A 106 12.12 -11.19 4.84
N ILE A 107 11.44 -11.53 3.75
CA ILE A 107 11.02 -10.63 2.67
C ILE A 107 9.52 -10.37 2.88
N GLY A 108 9.09 -9.11 2.84
CA GLY A 108 7.67 -8.82 2.98
C GLY A 108 6.86 -9.22 1.75
N ASP A 109 5.57 -9.46 1.94
CA ASP A 109 4.59 -9.80 0.91
C ASP A 109 4.59 -8.74 -0.22
N ALA A 110 4.86 -7.47 0.12
CA ALA A 110 4.92 -6.36 -0.85
C ALA A 110 6.14 -6.43 -1.79
N GLY A 111 7.23 -7.05 -1.33
CA GLY A 111 8.48 -7.21 -2.07
C GLY A 111 8.70 -8.62 -2.62
N SER A 112 7.71 -9.51 -2.50
CA SER A 112 7.75 -10.83 -3.13
C SER A 112 7.84 -10.68 -4.65
N ASP A 113 8.70 -11.49 -5.26
CA ASP A 113 8.99 -11.55 -6.70
C ASP A 113 8.99 -13.04 -7.06
N GLY A 114 7.87 -13.53 -7.58
CA GLY A 114 7.61 -14.95 -7.79
C GLY A 114 8.47 -15.58 -8.89
N ASP A 115 8.92 -14.78 -9.85
CA ASP A 115 9.62 -15.23 -11.05
C ASP A 115 11.08 -14.73 -11.18
N ASP A 116 11.54 -13.96 -10.19
CA ASP A 116 12.87 -13.38 -10.07
C ASP A 116 13.25 -12.43 -11.24
N ASP A 117 12.27 -11.73 -11.83
CA ASP A 117 12.51 -10.79 -12.94
C ASP A 117 12.99 -9.38 -12.48
N GLY A 118 12.89 -9.11 -11.18
CA GLY A 118 13.26 -7.86 -10.54
C GLY A 118 12.13 -6.83 -10.41
N LEU A 119 10.88 -7.20 -10.72
CA LEU A 119 9.66 -6.50 -10.41
C LEU A 119 8.92 -7.27 -9.31
N PRO A 120 8.61 -6.65 -8.16
CA PRO A 120 7.76 -7.31 -7.17
C PRO A 120 6.38 -7.64 -7.77
N ASP A 121 5.76 -8.73 -7.32
CA ASP A 121 4.45 -9.24 -7.77
C ASP A 121 3.37 -8.15 -7.78
N ALA A 122 3.45 -7.19 -6.86
CA ALA A 122 2.53 -6.06 -6.76
C ALA A 122 2.63 -5.08 -7.95
N PHE A 123 3.74 -5.08 -8.66
CA PHE A 123 4.05 -4.22 -9.81
C PHE A 123 4.27 -5.01 -11.11
N ASP A 124 4.36 -6.33 -11.03
CA ASP A 124 4.48 -7.21 -12.17
C ASP A 124 3.11 -7.51 -12.81
N ARG A 125 3.08 -7.55 -14.14
CA ARG A 125 1.91 -7.94 -14.92
C ARG A 125 1.80 -9.46 -15.06
N CYS A 126 2.90 -10.19 -14.94
CA CYS A 126 2.93 -11.65 -14.98
C CYS A 126 3.74 -12.21 -13.79
N PRO A 127 3.21 -12.18 -12.55
CA PRO A 127 3.97 -12.52 -11.32
C PRO A 127 4.63 -13.90 -11.24
N ASP A 128 4.36 -14.78 -12.20
CA ASP A 128 4.89 -16.14 -12.28
C ASP A 128 5.74 -16.38 -13.57
N ASP A 129 5.93 -15.37 -14.43
CA ASP A 129 6.71 -15.47 -15.67
C ASP A 129 7.37 -14.14 -16.08
N ALA A 130 8.70 -14.13 -16.03
CA ALA A 130 9.60 -13.00 -16.24
C ALA A 130 9.55 -12.35 -17.64
N ALA A 131 8.62 -12.76 -18.51
CA ALA A 131 8.48 -12.32 -19.89
C ALA A 131 7.22 -11.45 -20.12
N ASP A 132 7.10 -10.38 -19.36
CA ASP A 132 6.02 -9.39 -19.37
C ASP A 132 6.13 -8.31 -20.49
N GLY A 133 7.22 -8.32 -21.27
CA GLY A 133 7.48 -7.29 -22.29
C GLY A 133 6.72 -7.43 -23.62
N ARG A 134 6.09 -8.58 -23.89
CA ARG A 134 5.42 -8.86 -25.16
C ARG A 134 3.92 -8.99 -24.95
N ASP A 135 3.15 -8.32 -25.79
CA ASP A 135 1.68 -8.34 -25.80
C ASP A 135 1.27 -8.27 -27.28
N ALA A 136 0.94 -9.42 -27.86
CA ALA A 136 0.82 -9.62 -29.29
C ALA A 136 -0.51 -9.15 -29.87
N ASP A 137 -1.58 -9.18 -29.09
CA ASP A 137 -2.91 -8.72 -29.50
C ASP A 137 -3.32 -7.36 -28.92
N GLY A 138 -2.58 -6.85 -27.93
CA GLY A 138 -2.70 -5.50 -27.39
C GLY A 138 -3.82 -5.36 -26.36
N ASP A 139 -4.21 -6.42 -25.68
CA ASP A 139 -5.28 -6.42 -24.68
C ASP A 139 -4.81 -5.93 -23.29
N GLY A 140 -3.50 -5.86 -23.08
CA GLY A 140 -2.85 -5.39 -21.87
C GLY A 140 -2.31 -6.51 -20.96
N VAL A 141 -2.59 -7.78 -21.29
CA VAL A 141 -2.00 -8.97 -20.68
C VAL A 141 -0.79 -9.39 -21.52
N PRO A 142 0.41 -9.55 -20.93
CA PRO A 142 1.56 -10.03 -21.70
C PRO A 142 1.41 -11.49 -22.15
N ASP A 143 1.94 -11.83 -23.33
CA ASP A 143 1.92 -13.18 -23.95
C ASP A 143 2.32 -14.31 -22.99
N ALA A 144 3.14 -14.01 -21.97
CA ALA A 144 3.64 -14.97 -21.00
C ALA A 144 2.57 -15.43 -19.98
N CYS A 145 1.65 -14.54 -19.62
CA CYS A 145 0.51 -14.84 -18.74
C CYS A 145 -0.85 -14.63 -19.40
N ASP A 146 -0.85 -14.49 -20.73
CA ASP A 146 -2.05 -14.44 -21.55
C ASP A 146 -2.47 -15.86 -21.96
N VAL A 147 -3.70 -16.20 -21.61
CA VAL A 147 -4.32 -17.48 -21.95
C VAL A 147 -4.54 -17.61 -23.47
N CYS A 148 -4.78 -16.50 -24.15
CA CYS A 148 -5.02 -16.45 -25.59
C CYS A 148 -4.13 -15.39 -26.29
N PRO A 149 -2.81 -15.62 -26.45
CA PRO A 149 -1.82 -14.64 -26.95
C PRO A 149 -1.99 -14.07 -28.36
N ALA A 150 -3.09 -14.38 -29.05
CA ALA A 150 -3.39 -13.90 -30.39
C ALA A 150 -4.77 -13.25 -30.48
N VAL A 151 -5.57 -13.28 -29.41
CA VAL A 151 -6.94 -12.80 -29.36
C VAL A 151 -7.26 -12.24 -27.97
N ALA A 152 -7.60 -10.95 -27.94
CA ALA A 152 -7.82 -10.12 -26.75
C ALA A 152 -9.00 -10.50 -25.81
N ASP A 153 -9.56 -11.70 -25.93
CA ASP A 153 -10.71 -12.15 -25.13
C ASP A 153 -10.27 -13.37 -24.31
N ASP A 154 -9.72 -13.08 -23.14
CA ASP A 154 -9.03 -13.98 -22.20
C ASP A 154 -9.95 -14.55 -21.10
N GLY A 155 -10.97 -13.80 -20.71
CA GLY A 155 -11.68 -14.02 -19.45
C GLY A 155 -12.82 -15.05 -19.46
N ILE A 156 -13.04 -15.76 -20.57
CA ILE A 156 -14.09 -16.80 -20.66
C ILE A 156 -13.42 -18.14 -20.95
N ASP A 157 -13.52 -19.06 -20.01
CA ASP A 157 -13.18 -20.47 -20.12
C ASP A 157 -14.40 -21.23 -19.56
N ARG A 158 -15.13 -21.96 -20.40
CA ARG A 158 -16.44 -22.55 -20.03
C ARG A 158 -16.35 -23.98 -19.51
N ASP A 159 -15.29 -24.67 -19.84
CA ASP A 159 -14.98 -26.05 -19.53
C ASP A 159 -13.82 -26.21 -18.55
N ASP A 160 -13.22 -25.09 -18.14
CA ASP A 160 -12.21 -24.96 -17.09
C ASP A 160 -10.94 -25.78 -17.40
N ASP A 161 -10.50 -25.82 -18.66
CA ASP A 161 -9.29 -26.54 -19.09
C ASP A 161 -8.05 -25.67 -19.24
N GLY A 162 -8.21 -24.35 -19.10
CA GLY A 162 -7.13 -23.39 -19.22
C GLY A 162 -6.91 -22.86 -20.64
N ALA A 163 -7.73 -23.24 -21.62
CA ALA A 163 -7.83 -22.59 -22.91
C ALA A 163 -9.04 -21.63 -22.90
N GLY A 164 -8.81 -20.34 -23.16
CA GLY A 164 -9.90 -19.38 -23.23
C GLY A 164 -10.76 -19.64 -24.47
N ASP A 165 -12.08 -19.54 -24.35
CA ASP A 165 -13.09 -19.72 -25.41
C ASP A 165 -12.75 -19.06 -26.76
N ALA A 166 -11.98 -17.96 -26.73
CA ALA A 166 -11.60 -17.21 -27.92
C ALA A 166 -10.46 -17.88 -28.72
N CYS A 167 -9.61 -18.64 -28.04
CA CYS A 167 -8.54 -19.44 -28.64
C CYS A 167 -8.79 -20.95 -28.54
N ASP A 168 -9.85 -21.37 -27.86
CA ASP A 168 -10.35 -22.73 -27.84
C ASP A 168 -11.31 -23.01 -29.01
N LEU A 169 -11.03 -24.09 -29.74
CA LEU A 169 -11.81 -24.56 -30.87
C LEU A 169 -13.06 -25.33 -30.45
N CYS A 170 -13.05 -25.91 -29.25
CA CYS A 170 -14.15 -26.63 -28.67
C CYS A 170 -14.48 -26.14 -27.24
N PRO A 171 -15.09 -24.93 -27.07
CA PRO A 171 -15.37 -24.23 -25.79
C PRO A 171 -16.28 -24.89 -24.76
N LEU A 172 -16.47 -26.21 -24.83
CA LEU A 172 -17.33 -27.02 -23.97
C LEU A 172 -16.74 -28.43 -23.73
N THR A 173 -15.52 -28.71 -24.20
CA THR A 173 -14.79 -29.98 -24.05
C THR A 173 -13.33 -29.78 -23.61
N PRO A 174 -12.97 -30.17 -22.36
CA PRO A 174 -11.71 -29.85 -21.66
C PRO A 174 -10.33 -30.29 -22.21
N ASP A 175 -10.21 -30.85 -23.40
CA ASP A 175 -8.96 -31.55 -23.83
C ASP A 175 -8.72 -31.46 -25.36
N ASP A 176 -9.36 -30.52 -26.06
CA ASP A 176 -9.57 -30.58 -27.52
C ASP A 176 -9.12 -29.30 -28.26
N ASP A 177 -8.10 -28.63 -27.71
CA ASP A 177 -7.72 -27.24 -28.04
C ASP A 177 -6.86 -27.14 -29.33
N SER A 178 -6.63 -28.29 -30.00
CA SER A 178 -5.80 -28.39 -31.20
C SER A 178 -6.54 -29.09 -32.33
N ASP A 179 -6.69 -28.39 -33.46
CA ASP A 179 -7.18 -28.94 -34.72
C ASP A 179 -6.00 -29.38 -35.59
N GLY A 180 -5.49 -30.57 -35.30
CA GLY A 180 -4.37 -31.17 -36.02
C GLY A 180 -4.71 -31.56 -37.46
N ASP A 181 -6.00 -31.65 -37.82
CA ASP A 181 -6.46 -32.05 -39.14
C ASP A 181 -7.07 -30.92 -40.01
N GLY A 182 -7.28 -29.74 -39.43
CA GLY A 182 -7.73 -28.49 -40.05
C GLY A 182 -9.25 -28.38 -40.27
N ASP A 183 -10.07 -29.17 -39.57
CA ASP A 183 -11.52 -29.24 -39.77
C ASP A 183 -12.37 -28.34 -38.83
N GLN A 184 -11.73 -27.61 -37.92
CA GLN A 184 -12.33 -26.77 -36.87
C GLN A 184 -13.19 -27.53 -35.85
N VAL A 185 -12.89 -28.81 -35.66
CA VAL A 185 -13.24 -29.63 -34.50
C VAL A 185 -11.91 -30.06 -33.88
N GLY A 186 -11.83 -30.10 -32.55
CA GLY A 186 -10.62 -30.55 -31.92
C GLY A 186 -10.37 -32.05 -32.10
N ASP A 187 -9.10 -32.43 -31.96
CA ASP A 187 -8.63 -33.80 -31.96
C ASP A 187 -8.51 -34.41 -30.55
N ALA A 188 -9.41 -35.35 -30.21
CA ALA A 188 -9.39 -36.12 -28.96
C ALA A 188 -8.25 -37.16 -28.81
#